data_AF-A0A0C9W498-F1
#
_entry.id   AF-A0A0C9W498-F1
#
_cell.length_a   1.000
_cell.length_b   1.000
_cell.length_c   1.000
_cell.angle_alpha   90.00
_cell.angle_beta   90.00
_cell.angle_gamma   90.00
#
_symmetry.space_group_name_H-M   'P 1'
#
loop_
_entity.id
_entity.type
_entity.pdbx_description
1 polymer ?
#
loop_
_entity_poly.entity_id
_entity_poly.type
_entity_poly.pdbx_seq_one_letter_code
_entity_poly.pdbx_strand_id
1 'polypeptide(L)'
;MLKFSAIIFLAFVRLAVALPAYESLAGLSDREINEFVARNGVATIPDPPAPLAAGHDGLKLSVDPAHPFILPGPDDIRGPCPALNTLANHGYLPRTGVARPDEIVTAVMEGLNLGNDFAKFLVYQAFLMNGNPLTNLMSIGTKTSLTGQDPPTPALVGGLSQHGTFEGDTSMSRVDAFFGDPAAFNQTRFNNFLAFSTQYGFNGTYDINATAEYRHHLLQDSIQTNPELDFTSPRILSAYSEAVFPLVYFVDGRLNNRQLTQAAATSFFANQRFPADFYRQPAPVTFDIIEPMVGTIFNRYPFTPGKNYGVNNYVLMPDTPALGDFCGIYTDIALRVIPAQYPSPSSDLRKALNTNLGFLFDAVKVHHACTQVFPYERDD
;
A
#
# COMPACT_ATOMS: atom_id res chain seq x y z
N MET A 1 38.00 -58.75 47.59
CA MET A 1 37.46 -58.79 46.22
C MET A 1 36.58 -57.57 46.01
N LEU A 2 37.09 -56.53 45.36
CA LEU A 2 36.27 -55.44 44.82
C LEU A 2 36.77 -55.14 43.41
N LYS A 3 35.81 -55.05 42.49
CA LYS A 3 35.97 -54.92 41.04
C LYS A 3 36.12 -53.45 40.64
N PHE A 4 36.83 -53.26 39.52
CA PHE A 4 36.89 -52.04 38.70
C PHE A 4 35.49 -51.48 38.37
N SER A 5 35.40 -50.15 38.24
CA SER A 5 35.01 -49.50 36.97
C SER A 5 35.05 -47.97 37.05
N ALA A 6 35.43 -47.39 35.91
CA ALA A 6 35.74 -45.98 35.67
C ALA A 6 34.53 -45.04 35.73
N ILE A 7 34.77 -43.78 36.12
CA ILE A 7 33.84 -42.67 35.90
C ILE A 7 34.60 -41.54 35.18
N ILE A 8 34.13 -41.25 33.97
CA ILE A 8 34.56 -40.17 33.08
C ILE A 8 33.91 -38.87 33.55
N PHE A 9 34.70 -37.83 33.81
CA PHE A 9 34.20 -36.48 34.08
C PHE A 9 33.81 -35.81 32.75
N LEU A 10 32.52 -35.57 32.54
CA LEU A 10 32.02 -34.66 31.50
C LEU A 10 32.27 -33.21 31.92
N ALA A 11 33.09 -32.49 31.15
CA ALA A 11 33.11 -31.03 31.17
C ALA A 11 31.97 -30.50 30.28
N PHE A 12 30.99 -29.83 30.89
CA PHE A 12 29.98 -29.05 30.17
C PHE A 12 30.65 -27.81 29.56
N VAL A 13 30.98 -27.85 28.27
CA VAL A 13 31.18 -26.63 27.49
C VAL A 13 29.80 -26.16 27.04
N ARG A 14 29.25 -25.15 27.70
CA ARG A 14 28.14 -24.38 27.14
C ARG A 14 28.70 -23.52 26.01
N LEU A 15 28.56 -23.96 24.76
CA LEU A 15 28.58 -23.03 23.63
C LEU A 15 27.25 -22.25 23.67
N ALA A 16 27.27 -21.09 24.33
CA ALA A 16 26.33 -20.03 24.01
C ALA A 16 26.74 -19.46 22.65
N VAL A 17 26.12 -19.93 21.57
CA VAL A 17 26.14 -19.19 20.31
C VAL A 17 25.15 -18.04 20.49
N ALA A 18 25.67 -16.89 20.91
CA ALA A 18 24.96 -15.64 20.77
C ALA A 18 24.86 -15.36 19.26
N LEU A 19 23.65 -15.49 18.71
CA LEU A 19 23.36 -14.94 17.39
C LEU A 19 23.27 -13.42 17.53
N PRO A 20 24.02 -12.63 16.75
CA PRO A 20 23.82 -11.20 16.73
C PRO A 20 22.48 -10.91 16.03
N ALA A 21 21.60 -10.22 16.73
CA ALA A 21 20.55 -9.45 16.08
C ALA A 21 21.23 -8.39 15.20
N TYR A 22 20.69 -8.16 14.00
CA TYR A 22 21.19 -7.24 12.97
C TYR A 22 22.28 -7.79 12.05
N GLU A 23 21.92 -8.76 11.20
CA GLU A 23 22.46 -8.81 9.83
C GLU A 23 21.31 -8.81 8.81
N SER A 24 21.49 -8.03 7.75
CA SER A 24 20.62 -8.01 6.57
C SER A 24 20.76 -9.35 5.83
N LEU A 25 19.64 -10.04 5.56
CA LEU A 25 19.61 -11.29 4.79
C LEU A 25 19.61 -11.02 3.27
N ALA A 26 20.58 -10.24 2.79
CA ALA A 26 20.79 -10.05 1.37
C ALA A 26 21.50 -11.27 0.75
N GLY A 27 20.91 -11.85 -0.31
CA GLY A 27 21.62 -12.71 -1.26
C GLY A 27 21.52 -14.23 -1.04
N LEU A 28 20.31 -14.76 -0.85
CA LEU A 28 20.11 -16.20 -1.02
C LEU A 28 20.19 -16.58 -2.50
N SER A 29 20.89 -17.69 -2.77
CA SER A 29 20.97 -18.30 -4.09
C SER A 29 19.62 -18.89 -4.50
N ASP A 30 19.37 -19.02 -5.81
CA ASP A 30 18.18 -19.72 -6.34
C ASP A 30 17.98 -21.11 -5.70
N ARG A 31 19.08 -21.75 -5.28
CA ARG A 31 19.06 -23.03 -4.57
C ARG A 31 18.32 -22.95 -3.24
N GLU A 32 18.54 -21.92 -2.43
CA GLU A 32 17.92 -21.78 -1.11
C GLU A 32 16.42 -21.48 -1.21
N ILE A 33 16.01 -20.75 -2.25
CA ILE A 33 14.59 -20.53 -2.55
C ILE A 33 13.94 -21.81 -3.07
N ASN A 34 14.61 -22.54 -3.97
CA ASN A 34 14.12 -23.85 -4.43
C ASN A 34 14.03 -24.83 -3.26
N GLU A 35 14.95 -24.80 -2.29
CA GLU A 35 14.86 -25.58 -1.06
C GLU A 35 13.70 -25.12 -0.17
N PHE A 36 13.47 -23.81 -0.03
CA PHE A 36 12.31 -23.28 0.69
C PHE A 36 11.01 -23.76 0.05
N VAL A 37 10.85 -23.62 -1.27
CA VAL A 37 9.66 -24.04 -2.01
C VAL A 37 9.51 -25.56 -1.97
N ALA A 38 10.61 -26.33 -2.10
CA ALA A 38 10.56 -27.79 -1.97
C ALA A 38 10.11 -28.25 -0.58
N ARG A 39 10.44 -27.50 0.48
CA ARG A 39 10.07 -27.83 1.86
C ARG A 39 8.68 -27.33 2.26
N ASN A 40 8.28 -26.14 1.81
CA ASN A 40 7.09 -25.44 2.30
C ASN A 40 5.98 -25.31 1.24
N GLY A 41 6.28 -25.53 -0.04
CA GLY A 41 5.40 -25.22 -1.16
C GLY A 41 5.28 -23.72 -1.43
N VAL A 42 4.62 -23.39 -2.55
CA VAL A 42 4.08 -22.04 -2.79
C VAL A 42 2.71 -21.95 -2.13
N ALA A 43 2.40 -20.83 -1.50
CA ALA A 43 1.09 -20.61 -0.92
C ALA A 43 0.00 -20.67 -2.02
N THR A 44 -1.14 -21.26 -1.70
CA THR A 44 -2.31 -21.19 -2.58
C THR A 44 -2.71 -19.73 -2.77
N ILE A 45 -2.80 -19.31 -4.03
CA ILE A 45 -3.28 -17.97 -4.41
C ILE A 45 -4.77 -18.12 -4.73
N PRO A 46 -5.69 -17.66 -3.87
CA PRO A 46 -7.11 -17.72 -4.14
C PRO A 46 -7.50 -16.70 -5.22
N ASP A 47 -8.60 -16.97 -5.91
CA ASP A 47 -9.20 -15.97 -6.80
C ASP A 47 -9.60 -14.72 -5.99
N PRO A 48 -9.46 -13.52 -6.57
CA PRO A 48 -9.94 -12.28 -5.96
C PRO A 48 -11.43 -12.39 -5.59
N PRO A 49 -11.86 -11.86 -4.43
CA PRO A 49 -13.25 -11.96 -4.02
C PRO A 49 -14.18 -11.27 -5.03
N ALA A 50 -15.38 -11.82 -5.17
CA ALA A 50 -16.46 -11.20 -5.93
C ALA A 50 -16.93 -9.89 -5.26
N PRO A 51 -17.69 -9.04 -5.96
CA PRO A 51 -18.35 -7.89 -5.34
C PRO A 51 -19.21 -8.31 -4.14
N LEU A 52 -19.44 -7.37 -3.22
CA LEU A 52 -20.41 -7.57 -2.14
C LEU A 52 -21.76 -7.98 -2.72
N ALA A 53 -22.43 -8.93 -2.05
CA ALA A 53 -23.72 -9.43 -2.52
C ALA A 53 -24.75 -8.29 -2.63
N ALA A 54 -25.67 -8.42 -3.59
CA ALA A 54 -26.73 -7.42 -3.77
C ALA A 54 -27.50 -7.19 -2.46
N GLY A 55 -27.65 -5.93 -2.04
CA GLY A 55 -28.28 -5.57 -0.76
C GLY A 55 -27.33 -5.62 0.45
N HIS A 56 -26.09 -6.07 0.26
CA HIS A 56 -25.00 -6.03 1.25
C HIS A 56 -23.95 -4.98 0.89
N ASP A 57 -24.21 -4.13 -0.09
CA ASP A 57 -23.34 -3.09 -0.63
C ASP A 57 -23.84 -1.68 -0.32
N GLY A 58 -24.83 -1.57 0.59
CA GLY A 58 -25.38 -0.30 1.06
C GLY A 58 -24.67 0.28 2.28
N LEU A 59 -25.30 1.30 2.86
CA LEU A 59 -24.94 1.86 4.17
C LEU A 59 -24.87 0.75 5.23
N LYS A 60 -23.76 0.71 5.94
CA LYS A 60 -23.51 -0.21 7.05
C LYS A 60 -22.66 0.52 8.08
N LEU A 61 -22.99 0.34 9.35
CA LEU A 61 -22.17 0.82 10.46
C LEU A 61 -20.83 0.07 10.41
N SER A 62 -19.72 0.80 10.22
CA SER A 62 -18.39 0.16 10.15
C SER A 62 -17.80 -0.12 11.53
N VAL A 63 -18.30 0.56 12.57
CA VAL A 63 -17.90 0.35 13.97
C VAL A 63 -18.99 -0.41 14.71
N ASP A 64 -19.00 -1.73 14.54
CA ASP A 64 -19.96 -2.64 15.16
C ASP A 64 -19.27 -3.53 16.24
N PRO A 65 -20.02 -4.35 17.01
CA PRO A 65 -19.43 -5.24 18.00
C PRO A 65 -18.45 -6.29 17.46
N ALA A 66 -18.51 -6.63 16.16
CA ALA A 66 -17.56 -7.52 15.52
C ALA A 66 -16.26 -6.80 15.12
N HIS A 67 -16.32 -5.47 14.94
CA HIS A 67 -15.20 -4.63 14.53
C HIS A 67 -14.87 -3.52 15.56
N PRO A 68 -14.61 -3.87 16.84
CA PRO A 68 -14.25 -2.89 17.85
C PRO A 68 -12.87 -2.29 17.56
N PHE A 69 -12.70 -1.01 17.91
CA PHE A 69 -11.38 -0.39 17.90
C PHE A 69 -10.51 -0.99 19.00
N ILE A 70 -9.31 -1.43 18.63
CA ILE A 70 -8.26 -1.86 19.56
C ILE A 70 -6.97 -1.17 19.13
N LEU A 71 -6.27 -0.57 20.10
CA LEU A 71 -4.95 0.01 19.86
C LEU A 71 -3.97 -1.07 19.37
N PRO A 72 -3.12 -0.77 18.38
CA PRO A 72 -2.10 -1.72 17.94
C PRO A 72 -1.15 -2.04 19.10
N GLY A 73 -0.83 -3.32 19.27
CA GLY A 73 0.19 -3.79 20.19
C GLY A 73 1.62 -3.48 19.69
N PRO A 74 2.66 -3.78 20.49
CA PRO A 74 4.05 -3.51 20.13
C PRO A 74 4.53 -4.18 18.84
N ASP A 75 3.95 -5.33 18.49
CA ASP A 75 4.32 -6.12 17.31
C ASP A 75 3.34 -5.93 16.13
N ASP A 76 2.30 -5.11 16.30
CA ASP A 76 1.31 -4.84 15.25
C ASP A 76 1.82 -3.76 14.29
N ILE A 77 1.82 -4.05 12.99
CA ILE A 77 2.41 -3.20 11.97
C ILE A 77 1.35 -2.25 11.38
N ARG A 78 1.70 -0.95 11.30
CA ARG A 78 0.92 0.09 10.62
C ARG A 78 1.84 0.83 9.65
N GLY A 79 1.25 1.44 8.62
CA GLY A 79 2.02 2.04 7.52
C GLY A 79 1.53 3.40 7.05
N PRO A 80 1.86 3.78 5.81
CA PRO A 80 1.53 5.10 5.27
C PRO A 80 0.04 5.25 4.96
N CYS A 81 -0.71 4.15 4.78
CA CYS A 81 -2.13 4.20 4.41
C CYS A 81 -3.04 4.31 5.66
N PRO A 82 -3.67 5.47 5.92
CA PRO A 82 -4.58 5.64 7.07
C PRO A 82 -5.81 4.73 7.01
N ALA A 83 -6.30 4.39 5.82
CA ALA A 83 -7.46 3.51 5.65
C ALA A 83 -7.15 2.08 6.10
N LEU A 84 -6.06 1.48 5.61
CA LEU A 84 -5.66 0.12 6.00
C LEU A 84 -5.27 0.04 7.48
N ASN A 85 -4.62 1.08 8.01
CA ASN A 85 -4.32 1.17 9.44
C ASN A 85 -5.59 1.15 10.29
N THR A 86 -6.61 1.89 9.87
CA THR A 86 -7.92 1.93 10.54
C THR A 86 -8.62 0.58 10.45
N LEU A 87 -8.62 -0.06 9.27
CA LEU A 87 -9.22 -1.38 9.08
C LEU A 87 -8.55 -2.46 9.96
N ALA A 88 -7.22 -2.44 10.09
CA ALA A 88 -6.50 -3.32 10.99
C ALA A 88 -6.79 -3.02 12.47
N ASN A 89 -6.85 -1.74 12.87
CA ASN A 89 -7.25 -1.35 14.23
C ASN A 89 -8.70 -1.69 14.58
N HIS A 90 -9.54 -1.96 13.59
CA HIS A 90 -10.92 -2.41 13.77
C HIS A 90 -11.12 -3.91 13.50
N GLY A 91 -10.08 -4.65 13.11
CA GLY A 91 -10.17 -6.09 12.90
C GLY A 91 -10.85 -6.51 11.59
N TYR A 92 -11.05 -5.59 10.64
CA TYR A 92 -11.39 -5.95 9.25
C TYR A 92 -10.21 -6.63 8.55
N LEU A 93 -8.99 -6.26 8.94
CA LEU A 93 -7.74 -6.94 8.60
C LEU A 93 -7.19 -7.65 9.84
N PRO A 94 -6.31 -8.66 9.66
CA PRO A 94 -5.45 -9.13 10.73
C PRO A 94 -4.79 -7.95 11.46
N ARG A 95 -4.98 -7.88 12.79
CA ARG A 95 -4.51 -6.76 13.60
C ARG A 95 -2.99 -6.61 13.59
N THR A 96 -2.29 -7.69 13.28
CA THR A 96 -0.85 -7.77 13.01
C THR A 96 -0.38 -6.84 11.89
N GLY A 97 -1.28 -6.43 10.98
CA GLY A 97 -0.94 -5.62 9.81
C GLY A 97 -0.33 -6.42 8.66
N VAL A 98 -0.44 -7.75 8.68
CA VAL A 98 0.01 -8.63 7.58
C VAL A 98 -1.18 -9.43 7.09
N ALA A 99 -1.47 -9.34 5.80
CA ALA A 99 -2.66 -9.93 5.20
C ALA A 99 -2.39 -10.42 3.78
N ARG A 100 -3.24 -11.33 3.30
CA ARG A 100 -3.29 -11.69 1.88
C ARG A 100 -4.03 -10.64 1.05
N PRO A 101 -3.75 -10.50 -0.25
CA PRO A 101 -4.45 -9.54 -1.10
C PRO A 101 -5.98 -9.75 -1.13
N ASP A 102 -6.48 -10.99 -1.13
CA ASP A 102 -7.92 -11.28 -1.09
C ASP A 102 -8.61 -10.78 0.20
N GLU A 103 -7.89 -10.87 1.34
CA GLU A 103 -8.36 -10.35 2.62
C GLU A 103 -8.40 -8.83 2.61
N ILE A 104 -7.41 -8.18 1.98
CA ILE A 104 -7.38 -6.72 1.85
C ILE A 104 -8.51 -6.23 0.95
N VAL A 105 -8.75 -6.88 -0.20
CA VAL A 105 -9.88 -6.55 -1.07
C VAL A 105 -11.19 -6.67 -0.29
N THR A 106 -11.38 -7.76 0.46
CA THR A 106 -12.56 -7.96 1.30
C THR A 106 -12.71 -6.86 2.35
N ALA A 107 -11.63 -6.52 3.07
CA ALA A 107 -11.64 -5.54 4.14
C ALA A 107 -12.02 -4.13 3.65
N VAL A 108 -11.48 -3.69 2.51
CA VAL A 108 -11.79 -2.36 1.96
C VAL A 108 -13.21 -2.28 1.38
N MET A 109 -13.73 -3.37 0.82
CA MET A 109 -15.14 -3.47 0.44
C MET A 109 -16.04 -3.42 1.68
N GLU A 110 -15.76 -4.25 2.68
CA GLU A 110 -16.63 -4.38 3.86
C GLU A 110 -16.62 -3.13 4.75
N GLY A 111 -15.44 -2.57 5.05
CA GLY A 111 -15.30 -1.46 5.99
C GLY A 111 -15.52 -0.07 5.40
N LEU A 112 -15.29 0.11 4.10
CA LEU A 112 -15.31 1.41 3.42
C LEU A 112 -16.17 1.46 2.15
N ASN A 113 -16.61 0.31 1.64
CA ASN A 113 -17.37 0.17 0.40
C ASN A 113 -16.60 0.65 -0.85
N LEU A 114 -15.31 0.33 -0.91
CA LEU A 114 -14.58 0.41 -2.17
C LEU A 114 -15.23 -0.55 -3.18
N GLY A 115 -15.43 -0.11 -4.41
CA GLY A 115 -15.91 -0.94 -5.51
C GLY A 115 -14.93 -2.06 -5.81
N ASN A 116 -15.44 -3.24 -6.21
CA ASN A 116 -14.65 -4.46 -6.30
C ASN A 116 -13.46 -4.34 -7.27
N ASP A 117 -13.69 -3.83 -8.48
CA ASP A 117 -12.62 -3.70 -9.47
C ASP A 117 -11.59 -2.63 -9.05
N PHE A 118 -12.06 -1.53 -8.46
CA PHE A 118 -11.17 -0.49 -7.91
C PHE A 118 -10.33 -1.02 -6.73
N ALA A 119 -10.93 -1.80 -5.83
CA ALA A 119 -10.25 -2.46 -4.72
C ALA A 119 -9.18 -3.45 -5.22
N LYS A 120 -9.53 -4.30 -6.20
CA LYS A 120 -8.57 -5.24 -6.81
C LYS A 120 -7.40 -4.51 -7.45
N PHE A 121 -7.66 -3.44 -8.20
CA PHE A 121 -6.59 -2.64 -8.82
C PHE A 121 -5.60 -2.11 -7.77
N LEU A 122 -6.11 -1.43 -6.74
CA LEU A 122 -5.26 -0.86 -5.68
C LEU A 122 -4.49 -1.95 -4.91
N VAL A 123 -5.12 -3.08 -4.61
CA VAL A 123 -4.51 -4.12 -3.79
C VAL A 123 -3.49 -4.94 -4.57
N TYR A 124 -3.82 -5.40 -5.78
CA TYR A 124 -2.91 -6.25 -6.55
C TYR A 124 -1.72 -5.46 -7.11
N GLN A 125 -1.89 -4.17 -7.45
CA GLN A 125 -0.71 -3.34 -7.78
C GLN A 125 0.22 -3.21 -6.56
N ALA A 126 -0.33 -2.98 -5.37
CA ALA A 126 0.46 -2.81 -4.15
C ALA A 126 1.15 -4.12 -3.75
N PHE A 127 0.42 -5.24 -3.86
CA PHE A 127 0.92 -6.58 -3.59
C PHE A 127 2.05 -6.98 -4.52
N LEU A 128 1.91 -6.77 -5.83
CA LEU A 128 2.98 -7.06 -6.80
C LEU A 128 4.25 -6.24 -6.52
N MET A 129 4.09 -5.00 -6.05
CA MET A 129 5.21 -4.11 -5.75
C MET A 129 5.87 -4.36 -4.38
N ASN A 130 5.12 -4.85 -3.38
CA ASN A 130 5.55 -4.80 -1.98
C ASN A 130 5.34 -6.11 -1.19
N GLY A 131 4.48 -6.99 -1.68
CA GLY A 131 4.15 -8.28 -1.07
C GLY A 131 5.12 -9.39 -1.47
N ASN A 132 4.95 -10.54 -0.83
CA ASN A 132 5.70 -11.76 -1.15
C ASN A 132 4.83 -12.66 -2.05
N PRO A 133 5.16 -12.83 -3.34
CA PRO A 133 4.38 -13.67 -4.24
C PRO A 133 4.37 -15.16 -3.87
N LEU A 134 5.42 -15.64 -3.18
CA LEU A 134 5.55 -17.05 -2.81
C LEU A 134 4.68 -17.44 -1.61
N THR A 135 4.51 -16.52 -0.65
CA THR A 135 3.70 -16.75 0.55
C THR A 135 2.31 -16.14 0.47
N ASN A 136 2.05 -15.33 -0.57
CA ASN A 136 0.81 -14.58 -0.77
C ASN A 136 0.48 -13.62 0.38
N LEU A 137 1.50 -13.04 1.03
CA LEU A 137 1.35 -12.14 2.17
C LEU A 137 1.99 -10.77 1.90
N MET A 138 1.36 -9.71 2.39
CA MET A 138 1.88 -8.35 2.36
C MET A 138 1.71 -7.67 3.72
N SER A 139 2.74 -6.94 4.14
CA SER A 139 2.67 -6.01 5.26
C SER A 139 2.04 -4.69 4.82
N ILE A 140 1.07 -4.18 5.58
CA ILE A 140 0.48 -2.85 5.36
C ILE A 140 1.40 -1.71 5.83
N GLY A 141 2.56 -2.03 6.41
CA GLY A 141 3.56 -1.10 6.89
C GLY A 141 4.96 -1.53 6.48
N THR A 142 5.88 -1.62 7.45
CA THR A 142 7.30 -1.89 7.20
C THR A 142 7.56 -3.36 6.86
N LYS A 143 8.78 -3.64 6.36
CA LYS A 143 9.28 -5.00 6.09
C LYS A 143 9.24 -5.84 7.36
N THR A 144 8.84 -7.09 7.22
CA THR A 144 8.70 -8.03 8.35
C THR A 144 8.96 -9.46 7.91
N SER A 145 9.48 -10.29 8.82
CA SER A 145 9.63 -11.73 8.59
C SER A 145 8.28 -12.47 8.55
N LEU A 146 7.19 -11.83 8.96
CA LEU A 146 5.84 -12.41 8.91
C LEU A 146 5.34 -12.65 7.48
N THR A 147 5.92 -11.98 6.47
CA THR A 147 5.64 -12.29 5.05
C THR A 147 6.48 -13.45 4.52
N GLY A 148 7.28 -14.11 5.37
CA GLY A 148 8.07 -15.29 5.04
C GLY A 148 9.37 -15.00 4.32
N GLN A 149 9.96 -16.05 3.73
CA GLN A 149 11.26 -16.00 3.07
C GLN A 149 11.21 -15.10 1.83
N ASP A 150 12.13 -14.14 1.75
CA ASP A 150 12.21 -13.22 0.61
C ASP A 150 12.58 -13.95 -0.70
N PRO A 151 12.04 -13.49 -1.85
CA PRO A 151 12.52 -13.86 -3.18
C PRO A 151 13.93 -13.30 -3.45
N PRO A 152 14.59 -13.67 -4.57
CA PRO A 152 15.92 -13.16 -4.89
C PRO A 152 15.90 -11.64 -5.07
N THR A 153 17.02 -11.00 -4.76
CA THR A 153 17.26 -9.60 -5.14
C THR A 153 17.11 -9.44 -6.65
N PRO A 154 16.61 -8.30 -7.15
CA PRO A 154 16.41 -7.03 -6.45
C PRO A 154 15.05 -6.84 -5.76
N ALA A 155 14.16 -7.84 -5.74
CA ALA A 155 12.88 -7.73 -5.05
C ALA A 155 13.07 -7.48 -3.55
N LEU A 156 12.31 -6.53 -3.01
CA LEU A 156 12.50 -6.06 -1.63
C LEU A 156 11.49 -6.66 -0.66
N VAL A 157 10.26 -6.95 -1.09
CA VAL A 157 9.16 -7.39 -0.21
C VAL A 157 9.09 -6.52 1.05
N GLY A 158 9.09 -5.20 0.82
CA GLY A 158 9.31 -4.22 1.88
C GLY A 158 8.04 -3.82 2.64
N GLY A 159 6.87 -4.36 2.25
CA GLY A 159 5.58 -3.85 2.72
C GLY A 159 5.28 -2.46 2.18
N LEU A 160 4.09 -1.92 2.49
CA LEU A 160 3.65 -0.63 1.94
C LEU A 160 4.49 0.59 2.36
N SER A 161 5.41 0.45 3.32
CA SER A 161 6.34 1.53 3.69
C SER A 161 7.60 1.58 2.82
N GLN A 162 7.74 0.65 1.87
CA GLN A 162 8.87 0.62 0.96
C GLN A 162 8.81 1.80 -0.02
N HIS A 163 9.69 2.77 0.21
CA HIS A 163 9.82 3.93 -0.66
C HIS A 163 10.19 3.55 -2.10
N GLY A 164 9.65 4.30 -3.06
CA GLY A 164 10.02 4.25 -4.47
C GLY A 164 9.32 3.15 -5.29
N THR A 165 8.36 2.43 -4.69
CA THR A 165 7.58 1.40 -5.38
C THR A 165 6.11 1.83 -5.49
N PHE A 166 5.39 1.81 -4.37
CA PHE A 166 4.04 2.35 -4.20
C PHE A 166 4.06 3.62 -3.33
N GLU A 167 4.71 3.53 -2.15
CA GLU A 167 4.99 4.68 -1.30
C GLU A 167 5.92 5.64 -2.06
N GLY A 168 5.67 6.95 -1.92
CA GLY A 168 6.52 7.95 -2.52
C GLY A 168 6.25 9.34 -1.98
N ASP A 169 7.02 10.28 -2.51
CA ASP A 169 7.07 11.65 -2.02
C ASP A 169 5.74 12.39 -2.12
N THR A 170 5.66 13.53 -1.43
CA THR A 170 4.51 14.45 -1.40
C THR A 170 3.28 13.87 -0.69
N SER A 171 3.49 13.02 0.31
CA SER A 171 2.39 12.48 1.11
C SER A 171 1.71 13.56 1.97
N MET A 172 0.39 13.47 2.16
CA MET A 172 -0.41 14.53 2.83
C MET A 172 -0.20 14.64 4.35
N SER A 173 0.34 13.61 4.98
CA SER A 173 0.50 13.54 6.44
C SER A 173 1.74 12.76 6.89
N ARG A 174 2.57 12.36 5.93
CA ARG A 174 3.84 11.65 6.10
C ARG A 174 4.93 12.53 5.48
N VAL A 175 6.17 12.39 5.91
CA VAL A 175 7.29 13.10 5.28
C VAL A 175 7.82 12.28 4.10
N ASP A 176 8.44 12.95 3.13
CA ASP A 176 9.21 12.28 2.09
C ASP A 176 10.33 11.45 2.72
N ALA A 177 10.66 10.30 2.12
CA ALA A 177 11.65 9.36 2.68
C ALA A 177 13.04 10.00 2.86
N PHE A 178 13.37 11.00 2.04
CA PHE A 178 14.59 11.79 2.19
C PHE A 178 14.71 12.46 3.57
N PHE A 179 13.59 12.86 4.19
CA PHE A 179 13.58 13.56 5.48
C PHE A 179 13.39 12.66 6.70
N GLY A 180 13.06 11.38 6.51
CA GLY A 180 12.82 10.46 7.63
C GLY A 180 11.91 9.29 7.25
N ASP A 181 11.21 8.75 8.25
CA ASP A 181 10.32 7.61 8.07
C ASP A 181 9.06 8.01 7.26
N PRO A 182 8.87 7.48 6.04
CA PRO A 182 7.74 7.84 5.20
C PRO A 182 6.43 7.16 5.61
N ALA A 183 6.45 6.23 6.59
CA ALA A 183 5.24 5.59 7.11
C ALA A 183 4.65 6.33 8.32
N ALA A 184 5.50 6.98 9.11
CA ALA A 184 5.15 7.62 10.36
C ALA A 184 4.23 8.83 10.15
N PHE A 185 3.18 8.94 10.98
CA PHE A 185 2.34 10.14 11.01
C PHE A 185 3.17 11.36 11.43
N ASN A 186 3.11 12.42 10.62
CA ASN A 186 3.82 13.67 10.87
C ASN A 186 2.84 14.79 11.21
N GLN A 187 2.89 15.24 12.48
CA GLN A 187 1.99 16.27 12.99
C GLN A 187 2.14 17.61 12.25
N THR A 188 3.35 18.01 11.87
CA THR A 188 3.59 19.28 11.16
C THR A 188 2.95 19.25 9.77
N ARG A 189 3.16 18.18 9.01
CA ARG A 189 2.50 17.98 7.70
C ARG A 189 0.99 17.97 7.86
N PHE A 190 0.46 17.25 8.86
CA PHE A 190 -0.97 17.21 9.10
C PHE A 190 -1.56 18.56 9.55
N ASN A 191 -0.81 19.38 10.29
CA ASN A 191 -1.23 20.74 10.60
C ASN A 191 -1.36 21.59 9.33
N ASN A 192 -0.46 21.42 8.35
CA ASN A 192 -0.60 22.09 7.04
C ASN A 192 -1.86 21.59 6.32
N PHE A 193 -2.13 20.29 6.31
CA PHE A 193 -3.38 19.73 5.76
C PHE A 193 -4.63 20.40 6.38
N LEU A 194 -4.68 20.56 7.70
CA LEU A 194 -5.80 21.23 8.40
C LEU A 194 -5.86 22.74 8.11
N ALA A 195 -4.71 23.41 7.99
CA ALA A 195 -4.64 24.82 7.64
C ALA A 195 -5.18 25.08 6.23
N PHE A 196 -4.79 24.26 5.24
CA PHE A 196 -5.32 24.34 3.88
C PHE A 196 -6.83 24.03 3.84
N SER A 197 -7.29 23.06 4.62
CA SER A 197 -8.72 22.79 4.80
C SER A 197 -9.46 24.03 5.31
N THR A 198 -8.92 24.68 6.33
CA THR A 198 -9.49 25.91 6.93
C THR A 198 -9.54 27.06 5.93
N GLN A 199 -8.49 27.22 5.13
CA GLN A 199 -8.32 28.36 4.22
C GLN A 199 -9.13 28.22 2.94
N TYR A 200 -9.20 27.01 2.37
CA TYR A 200 -9.70 26.80 1.01
C TYR A 200 -10.96 25.93 0.93
N GLY A 201 -11.29 25.21 2.00
CA GLY A 201 -12.46 24.34 2.04
C GLY A 201 -13.69 25.01 2.62
N PHE A 202 -14.86 24.53 2.21
CA PHE A 202 -16.14 25.00 2.70
C PHE A 202 -16.25 24.75 4.22
N ASN A 203 -16.51 25.82 4.99
CA ASN A 203 -16.56 25.79 6.45
C ASN A 203 -15.34 25.09 7.11
N GLY A 204 -14.17 25.20 6.48
CA GLY A 204 -12.92 24.64 6.98
C GLY A 204 -12.80 23.12 6.90
N THR A 205 -13.63 22.48 6.07
CA THR A 205 -13.54 21.05 5.77
C THR A 205 -12.44 20.76 4.74
N TYR A 206 -11.94 19.53 4.71
CA TYR A 206 -11.16 19.06 3.58
C TYR A 206 -12.12 18.64 2.48
N ASP A 207 -12.17 19.46 1.43
CA ASP A 207 -13.00 19.26 0.24
C ASP A 207 -12.15 19.37 -1.04
N ILE A 208 -12.79 19.37 -2.21
CA ILE A 208 -12.09 19.34 -3.49
C ILE A 208 -11.20 20.58 -3.72
N ASN A 209 -11.57 21.74 -3.16
CA ASN A 209 -10.79 22.96 -3.29
C ASN A 209 -9.54 22.89 -2.41
N ALA A 210 -9.69 22.55 -1.14
CA ALA A 210 -8.56 22.35 -0.23
C ALA A 210 -7.60 21.27 -0.74
N THR A 211 -8.14 20.22 -1.36
CA THR A 211 -7.38 19.12 -1.96
C THR A 211 -6.45 19.61 -3.08
N ALA A 212 -6.99 20.40 -4.02
CA ALA A 212 -6.22 20.89 -5.16
C ALA A 212 -5.09 21.83 -4.71
N GLU A 213 -5.38 22.75 -3.79
CA GLU A 213 -4.39 23.68 -3.24
C GLU A 213 -3.29 22.95 -2.46
N TYR A 214 -3.66 21.98 -1.61
CA TYR A 214 -2.68 21.27 -0.80
C TYR A 214 -1.81 20.31 -1.61
N ARG A 215 -2.38 19.59 -2.59
CA ARG A 215 -1.61 18.74 -3.51
C ARG A 215 -0.59 19.55 -4.30
N HIS A 216 -0.98 20.72 -4.81
CA HIS A 216 -0.05 21.62 -5.49
C HIS A 216 1.04 22.11 -4.54
N HIS A 217 0.68 22.56 -3.33
CA HIS A 217 1.64 23.00 -2.32
C HIS A 217 2.68 21.92 -2.00
N LEU A 218 2.26 20.66 -1.77
CA LEU A 218 3.16 19.55 -1.47
C LEU A 218 4.18 19.32 -2.60
N LEU A 219 3.74 19.40 -3.86
CA LEU A 219 4.64 19.27 -5.01
C LEU A 219 5.65 20.41 -5.06
N GLN A 220 5.21 21.65 -4.92
CA GLN A 220 6.12 22.80 -4.93
C GLN A 220 7.12 22.75 -3.76
N ASP A 221 6.65 22.37 -2.58
CA ASP A 221 7.49 22.21 -1.39
C ASP A 221 8.56 21.15 -1.57
N SER A 222 8.20 19.95 -2.05
CA SER A 222 9.17 18.88 -2.31
C SER A 222 10.13 19.24 -3.45
N ILE A 223 9.69 19.96 -4.50
CA ILE A 223 10.61 20.46 -5.53
C ILE A 223 11.69 21.37 -4.92
N GLN A 224 11.31 22.21 -3.96
CA GLN A 224 12.20 23.20 -3.36
C GLN A 224 13.09 22.63 -2.27
N THR A 225 12.69 21.52 -1.64
CA THR A 225 13.32 21.04 -0.40
C THR A 225 13.88 19.62 -0.47
N ASN A 226 13.28 18.73 -1.26
CA ASN A 226 13.70 17.34 -1.39
C ASN A 226 14.61 17.17 -2.62
N PRO A 227 15.94 17.01 -2.46
CA PRO A 227 16.86 16.89 -3.60
C PRO A 227 16.68 15.60 -4.40
N GLU A 228 15.94 14.63 -3.88
CA GLU A 228 15.73 13.30 -4.45
C GLU A 228 14.27 13.04 -4.85
N LEU A 229 13.42 14.09 -4.88
CA LEU A 229 12.01 13.98 -5.25
C LEU A 229 11.82 13.11 -6.50
N ASP A 230 11.01 12.05 -6.39
CA ASP A 230 10.53 11.26 -7.52
C ASP A 230 9.01 11.33 -7.63
N PHE A 231 8.54 12.00 -8.69
CA PHE A 231 7.12 12.14 -8.99
C PHE A 231 6.78 11.59 -10.38
N THR A 232 7.30 10.40 -10.67
CA THR A 232 7.05 9.63 -11.90
C THR A 232 6.00 8.52 -11.70
N SER A 233 5.75 7.70 -12.74
CA SER A 233 4.84 6.54 -12.63
C SER A 233 5.45 5.44 -11.73
N PRO A 234 4.68 4.84 -10.81
CA PRO A 234 3.22 4.99 -10.63
C PRO A 234 2.82 6.08 -9.61
N ARG A 235 3.77 6.76 -8.96
CA ARG A 235 3.52 7.70 -7.86
C ARG A 235 2.62 8.86 -8.25
N ILE A 236 2.72 9.39 -9.48
CA ILE A 236 1.81 10.46 -9.92
C ILE A 236 0.33 10.04 -9.82
N LEU A 237 -0.01 8.80 -10.23
CA LEU A 237 -1.38 8.30 -10.11
C LEU A 237 -1.79 8.13 -8.66
N SER A 238 -0.96 7.50 -7.84
CA SER A 238 -1.29 7.24 -6.44
C SER A 238 -1.43 8.54 -5.65
N ALA A 239 -0.52 9.51 -5.81
CA ALA A 239 -0.53 10.77 -5.09
C ALA A 239 -1.79 11.62 -5.36
N TYR A 240 -2.25 11.67 -6.61
CA TYR A 240 -3.48 12.39 -6.95
C TYR A 240 -4.74 11.63 -6.52
N SER A 241 -4.78 10.31 -6.68
CA SER A 241 -5.91 9.48 -6.25
C SER A 241 -6.08 9.50 -4.73
N GLU A 242 -4.98 9.33 -3.99
CA GLU A 242 -4.95 9.37 -2.53
C GLU A 242 -5.36 10.72 -1.97
N ALA A 243 -5.13 11.81 -2.70
CA ALA A 243 -5.59 13.13 -2.31
C ALA A 243 -7.12 13.23 -2.31
N VAL A 244 -7.81 12.49 -3.18
CA VAL A 244 -9.28 12.54 -3.25
C VAL A 244 -9.98 11.49 -2.37
N PHE A 245 -9.27 10.44 -1.96
CA PHE A 245 -9.83 9.37 -1.11
C PHE A 245 -10.48 9.86 0.19
N PRO A 246 -9.92 10.82 0.95
CA PRO A 246 -10.52 11.29 2.19
C PRO A 246 -11.89 11.95 2.01
N LEU A 247 -12.15 12.59 0.86
CA LEU A 247 -13.46 13.19 0.55
C LEU A 247 -14.53 12.11 0.37
N VAL A 248 -14.11 10.89 0.04
CA VAL A 248 -15.01 9.76 -0.14
C VAL A 248 -15.03 8.91 1.11
N TYR A 249 -13.95 8.18 1.35
CA TYR A 249 -13.94 7.06 2.27
C TYR A 249 -13.88 7.49 3.74
N PHE A 250 -13.53 8.74 4.04
CA PHE A 250 -13.49 9.25 5.42
C PHE A 250 -14.68 10.16 5.75
N VAL A 251 -15.54 10.44 4.78
CA VAL A 251 -16.83 11.11 5.00
C VAL A 251 -17.88 10.05 5.33
N ASP A 252 -18.65 10.25 6.40
CA ASP A 252 -19.74 9.33 6.77
C ASP A 252 -20.72 9.19 5.60
N GLY A 253 -21.02 7.95 5.23
CA GLY A 253 -21.83 7.63 4.05
C GLY A 253 -23.25 8.19 4.11
N ARG A 254 -23.79 8.52 5.29
CA ARG A 254 -25.10 9.16 5.43
C ARG A 254 -25.08 10.62 4.98
N LEU A 255 -23.92 11.27 5.06
CA LEU A 255 -23.72 12.65 4.61
C LEU A 255 -23.41 12.68 3.11
N ASN A 256 -22.46 11.85 2.67
CA ASN A 256 -22.02 11.70 1.28
C ASN A 256 -21.75 13.03 0.54
N ASN A 257 -21.38 14.08 1.26
CA ASN A 257 -21.30 15.47 0.78
C ASN A 257 -19.89 15.87 0.29
N ARG A 258 -18.93 14.93 0.33
CA ARG A 258 -17.52 15.13 -0.06
C ARG A 258 -16.77 16.20 0.74
N GLN A 259 -17.22 16.47 1.96
CA GLN A 259 -16.63 17.45 2.88
C GLN A 259 -16.17 16.75 4.15
N LEU A 260 -14.87 16.47 4.24
CA LEU A 260 -14.30 15.79 5.40
C LEU A 260 -14.04 16.80 6.53
N THR A 261 -14.68 16.62 7.67
CA THR A 261 -14.44 17.48 8.83
C THR A 261 -13.04 17.26 9.40
N GLN A 262 -12.46 18.28 10.01
CA GLN A 262 -11.14 18.18 10.65
C GLN A 262 -11.10 17.11 11.76
N ALA A 263 -12.22 16.93 12.48
CA ALA A 263 -12.35 15.88 13.50
C ALA A 263 -12.28 14.48 12.88
N ALA A 264 -13.00 14.24 11.79
CA ALA A 264 -12.95 12.98 11.07
C ALA A 264 -11.56 12.75 10.44
N ALA A 265 -10.97 13.78 9.82
CA ALA A 265 -9.60 13.70 9.31
C ALA A 265 -8.60 13.31 10.40
N THR A 266 -8.67 13.94 11.58
CA THR A 266 -7.82 13.61 12.73
C THR A 266 -8.03 12.17 13.19
N SER A 267 -9.28 11.71 13.21
CA SER A 267 -9.62 10.33 13.58
C SER A 267 -8.95 9.30 12.67
N PHE A 268 -8.98 9.50 11.35
CA PHE A 268 -8.37 8.55 10.42
C PHE A 268 -6.84 8.70 10.31
N PHE A 269 -6.33 9.92 10.17
CA PHE A 269 -4.91 10.15 9.89
C PHE A 269 -4.02 9.99 11.13
N ALA A 270 -4.43 10.57 12.26
CA ALA A 270 -3.64 10.56 13.49
C ALA A 270 -4.02 9.37 14.39
N ASN A 271 -5.32 9.17 14.60
CA ASN A 271 -5.79 8.15 15.55
C ASN A 271 -6.00 6.77 14.89
N GLN A 272 -5.99 6.70 13.56
CA GLN A 272 -6.19 5.47 12.79
C GLN A 272 -7.45 4.72 13.23
N ARG A 273 -8.54 5.46 13.35
CA ARG A 273 -9.78 5.02 13.97
C ARG A 273 -10.97 5.58 13.21
N PHE A 274 -11.98 4.75 12.98
CA PHE A 274 -13.27 5.22 12.49
C PHE A 274 -13.90 6.19 13.51
N PRO A 275 -14.47 7.33 13.06
CA PRO A 275 -15.32 8.14 13.93
C PRO A 275 -16.41 7.29 14.60
N ALA A 276 -16.87 7.71 15.78
CA ALA A 276 -18.00 7.04 16.43
C ALA A 276 -19.24 7.08 15.52
N ASP A 277 -19.98 5.97 15.47
CA ASP A 277 -21.17 5.83 14.61
C ASP A 277 -20.88 6.04 13.12
N PHE A 278 -19.66 5.75 12.64
CA PHE A 278 -19.30 5.92 11.24
C PHE A 278 -19.96 4.87 10.33
N TYR A 279 -20.63 5.34 9.28
CA TYR A 279 -21.15 4.49 8.20
C TYR A 279 -20.26 4.55 6.97
N ARG A 280 -19.94 3.39 6.38
CA ARG A 280 -19.29 3.32 5.06
C ARG A 280 -20.16 3.93 3.97
N GLN A 281 -19.60 4.09 2.77
CA GLN A 281 -20.32 4.69 1.63
C GLN A 281 -21.63 3.95 1.29
N PRO A 282 -22.67 4.66 0.81
CA PRO A 282 -24.00 4.08 0.57
C PRO A 282 -24.08 3.15 -0.64
N ALA A 283 -23.05 3.12 -1.48
CA ALA A 283 -22.91 2.26 -2.64
C ALA A 283 -21.41 2.04 -2.92
N PRO A 284 -21.04 0.96 -3.64
CA PRO A 284 -19.66 0.70 -4.04
C PRO A 284 -19.06 1.86 -4.83
N VAL A 285 -17.88 2.34 -4.41
CA VAL A 285 -17.18 3.43 -5.10
C VAL A 285 -16.14 2.90 -6.08
N THR A 286 -16.38 3.11 -7.38
CA THR A 286 -15.50 2.67 -8.47
C THR A 286 -14.69 3.84 -9.06
N PHE A 287 -13.92 3.55 -10.11
CA PHE A 287 -13.16 4.53 -10.90
C PHE A 287 -14.03 5.73 -11.34
N ASP A 288 -15.27 5.49 -11.75
CA ASP A 288 -16.18 6.52 -12.28
C ASP A 288 -16.50 7.65 -11.28
N ILE A 289 -16.30 7.40 -9.99
CA ILE A 289 -16.46 8.40 -8.93
C ILE A 289 -15.12 9.10 -8.63
N ILE A 290 -14.02 8.35 -8.61
CA ILE A 290 -12.69 8.85 -8.23
C ILE A 290 -12.06 9.69 -9.34
N GLU A 291 -12.07 9.21 -10.58
CA GLU A 291 -11.37 9.83 -11.70
C GLU A 291 -11.82 11.25 -12.01
N PRO A 292 -13.12 11.60 -11.99
CA PRO A 292 -13.54 12.98 -12.19
C PRO A 292 -13.01 13.94 -11.12
N MET A 293 -12.89 13.49 -9.86
CA MET A 293 -12.32 14.32 -8.78
C MET A 293 -10.81 14.47 -8.96
N VAL A 294 -10.11 13.39 -9.32
CA VAL A 294 -8.68 13.43 -9.68
C VAL A 294 -8.43 14.41 -10.83
N GLY A 295 -9.22 14.31 -11.89
CA GLY A 295 -9.16 15.23 -13.03
C GLY A 295 -9.45 16.68 -12.63
N THR A 296 -10.40 16.90 -11.72
CA THR A 296 -10.71 18.25 -11.21
C THR A 296 -9.51 18.88 -10.50
N ILE A 297 -8.86 18.16 -9.60
CA ILE A 297 -7.70 18.70 -8.87
C ILE A 297 -6.46 18.83 -9.77
N PHE A 298 -6.27 17.92 -10.72
CA PHE A 298 -5.17 17.99 -11.68
C PHE A 298 -5.34 19.16 -12.65
N ASN A 299 -6.54 19.36 -13.20
CA ASN A 299 -6.78 20.43 -14.18
C ASN A 299 -6.64 21.84 -13.61
N ARG A 300 -6.75 22.00 -12.29
CA ARG A 300 -6.46 23.28 -11.62
C ARG A 300 -4.98 23.63 -11.65
N TYR A 301 -4.13 22.63 -11.46
CA TYR A 301 -2.67 22.76 -11.45
C TYR A 301 -2.01 21.59 -12.20
N PRO A 302 -2.08 21.58 -13.55
CA PRO A 302 -1.53 20.48 -14.34
C PRO A 302 -0.05 20.31 -14.08
N PHE A 303 0.40 19.05 -14.02
CA PHE A 303 1.77 18.73 -13.68
C PHE A 303 2.34 17.64 -14.59
N THR A 304 3.61 17.81 -14.98
CA THR A 304 4.34 16.84 -15.80
C THR A 304 5.21 15.97 -14.88
N PRO A 305 5.18 14.64 -15.02
CA PRO A 305 6.06 13.75 -14.28
C PRO A 305 7.54 14.10 -14.41
N GLY A 306 8.32 13.80 -13.37
CA GLY A 306 9.72 14.22 -13.29
C GLY A 306 10.37 13.90 -11.96
N LYS A 307 11.65 14.25 -11.85
CA LYS A 307 12.48 14.02 -10.66
C LYS A 307 13.37 15.21 -10.35
N ASN A 308 13.73 15.38 -9.09
CA ASN A 308 14.78 16.30 -8.71
C ASN A 308 16.19 15.70 -8.89
N TYR A 309 17.12 16.54 -9.32
CA TYR A 309 18.57 16.28 -9.28
C TYR A 309 19.23 17.35 -8.43
N GLY A 310 19.07 17.25 -7.11
CA GLY A 310 19.29 18.36 -6.19
C GLY A 310 18.03 19.22 -6.01
N VAL A 311 18.03 20.09 -5.01
CA VAL A 311 16.87 20.97 -4.74
C VAL A 311 16.68 21.99 -5.86
N ASN A 312 15.43 22.34 -6.16
CA ASN A 312 15.05 23.28 -7.23
C ASN A 312 15.53 22.88 -8.64
N ASN A 313 15.81 21.60 -8.87
CA ASN A 313 16.27 21.08 -10.16
C ASN A 313 15.34 19.95 -10.64
N TYR A 314 14.07 20.28 -10.85
CA TYR A 314 13.06 19.35 -11.29
C TYR A 314 13.17 19.11 -12.80
N VAL A 315 13.66 17.94 -13.18
CA VAL A 315 13.84 17.51 -14.56
C VAL A 315 12.64 16.67 -14.99
N LEU A 316 12.00 17.09 -16.06
CA LEU A 316 10.86 16.39 -16.65
C LEU A 316 11.28 15.02 -17.19
N MET A 317 10.43 14.02 -16.99
CA MET A 317 10.65 12.66 -17.48
C MET A 317 9.54 12.32 -18.50
N PRO A 318 9.60 12.86 -19.73
CA PRO A 318 8.49 12.75 -20.70
C PRO A 318 8.18 11.31 -21.15
N ASP A 319 9.12 10.38 -20.95
CA ASP A 319 8.95 8.97 -21.29
C ASP A 319 8.15 8.18 -20.23
N THR A 320 7.88 8.77 -19.05
CA THR A 320 6.97 8.16 -18.09
C THR A 320 5.53 8.52 -18.43
N PRO A 321 4.57 7.59 -18.27
CA PRO A 321 3.17 7.90 -18.50
C PRO A 321 2.67 9.05 -17.63
N ALA A 322 1.88 9.94 -18.23
CA ALA A 322 1.21 11.03 -17.53
C ALA A 322 -0.01 10.52 -16.75
N LEU A 323 -0.52 11.31 -15.79
CA LEU A 323 -1.69 10.94 -14.96
C LEU A 323 -2.90 10.47 -15.77
N GLY A 324 -3.19 11.12 -16.90
CA GLY A 324 -4.32 10.78 -17.77
C GLY A 324 -4.11 9.56 -18.65
N ASP A 325 -2.89 9.02 -18.74
CA ASP A 325 -2.57 7.82 -19.51
C ASP A 325 -2.65 6.57 -18.62
N PHE A 326 -3.87 6.21 -18.22
CA PHE A 326 -4.10 5.10 -17.31
C PHE A 326 -3.53 3.77 -17.85
N CYS A 327 -3.75 3.46 -19.13
CA CYS A 327 -3.23 2.23 -19.73
C CYS A 327 -1.71 2.25 -19.87
N GLY A 328 -1.10 3.41 -20.12
CA GLY A 328 0.35 3.59 -20.04
C GLY A 328 0.88 3.30 -18.64
N ILE A 329 0.25 3.82 -17.59
CA ILE A 329 0.64 3.53 -16.19
C ILE A 329 0.50 2.04 -15.86
N TYR A 330 -0.62 1.40 -16.22
CA TYR A 330 -0.78 -0.05 -16.09
C TYR A 330 0.36 -0.81 -16.78
N THR A 331 0.67 -0.44 -18.02
CA THR A 331 1.71 -1.08 -18.82
C THR A 331 3.10 -0.87 -18.20
N ASP A 332 3.38 0.34 -17.71
CA ASP A 332 4.62 0.70 -17.05
C ASP A 332 4.81 -0.09 -15.73
N ILE A 333 3.75 -0.26 -14.94
CA ILE A 333 3.77 -1.14 -13.77
C ILE A 333 4.13 -2.57 -14.20
N ALA A 334 3.39 -3.13 -15.15
CA ALA A 334 3.52 -4.53 -15.53
C ALA A 334 4.83 -4.86 -16.27
N LEU A 335 5.36 -3.94 -17.09
CA LEU A 335 6.52 -4.19 -17.95
C LEU A 335 7.83 -3.59 -17.44
N ARG A 336 7.79 -2.57 -16.59
CA ARG A 336 9.00 -1.95 -16.02
C ARG A 336 9.11 -2.15 -14.52
N VAL A 337 8.10 -1.76 -13.74
CA VAL A 337 8.20 -1.75 -12.27
C VAL A 337 8.29 -3.17 -11.70
N ILE A 338 7.40 -4.08 -12.11
CA ILE A 338 7.43 -5.46 -11.61
C ILE A 338 8.67 -6.22 -12.12
N PRO A 339 9.03 -6.19 -13.42
CA PRO A 339 10.21 -6.90 -13.91
C PRO A 339 11.53 -6.33 -13.40
N ALA A 340 11.60 -5.04 -13.05
CA ALA A 340 12.77 -4.47 -12.40
C ALA A 340 13.04 -5.11 -11.02
N GLN A 341 12.00 -5.61 -10.34
CA GLN A 341 12.14 -6.35 -9.08
C GLN A 341 12.39 -7.84 -9.30
N TYR A 342 11.84 -8.41 -10.38
CA TYR A 342 11.89 -9.84 -10.69
C TYR A 342 12.42 -10.07 -12.12
N PRO A 343 13.70 -9.79 -12.41
CA PRO A 343 14.22 -9.84 -13.78
C PRO A 343 14.36 -11.25 -14.35
N SER A 344 14.47 -12.27 -13.50
CA SER A 344 14.62 -13.67 -13.91
C SER A 344 14.01 -14.61 -12.86
N PRO A 345 12.67 -14.63 -12.70
CA PRO A 345 12.03 -15.41 -11.66
C PRO A 345 12.15 -16.92 -11.92
N SER A 346 12.30 -17.70 -10.85
CA SER A 346 12.17 -19.17 -10.92
C SER A 346 10.76 -19.57 -11.39
N SER A 347 10.58 -20.83 -11.81
CA SER A 347 9.29 -21.30 -12.34
C SER A 347 8.10 -21.02 -11.40
N ASP A 348 8.28 -21.29 -10.11
CA ASP A 348 7.24 -21.09 -9.09
C ASP A 348 6.94 -19.61 -8.83
N LEU A 349 7.99 -18.78 -8.75
CA LEU A 349 7.85 -17.34 -8.60
C LEU A 349 7.20 -16.71 -9.83
N ARG A 350 7.57 -17.15 -11.03
CA ARG A 350 6.98 -16.70 -12.30
C ARG A 350 5.49 -17.02 -12.36
N LYS A 351 5.08 -18.23 -11.98
CA LYS A 351 3.66 -18.62 -11.93
C LYS A 351 2.88 -17.76 -10.95
N ALA A 352 3.43 -17.50 -9.77
CA ALA A 352 2.80 -16.61 -8.77
C ALA A 352 2.66 -15.17 -9.29
N LEU A 353 3.69 -14.64 -9.97
CA LEU A 353 3.68 -13.31 -10.59
C LEU A 353 2.65 -13.24 -11.72
N ASN A 354 2.64 -14.19 -12.65
CA ASN A 354 1.68 -14.26 -13.76
C ASN A 354 0.24 -14.31 -13.26
N THR A 355 -0.02 -15.08 -12.19
CA THR A 355 -1.35 -15.17 -11.56
C THR A 355 -1.81 -13.79 -11.05
N ASN A 356 -0.96 -13.12 -10.26
CA ASN A 356 -1.30 -11.80 -9.68
C ASN A 356 -1.34 -10.68 -10.74
N LEU A 357 -0.53 -10.75 -11.80
CA LEU A 357 -0.62 -9.86 -12.96
C LEU A 357 -1.92 -10.04 -13.74
N GLY A 358 -2.42 -11.28 -13.82
CA GLY A 358 -3.76 -11.58 -14.33
C GLY A 358 -4.84 -10.89 -13.51
N PHE A 359 -4.79 -10.99 -12.18
CA PHE A 359 -5.75 -10.31 -11.30
C PHE A 359 -5.68 -8.79 -11.38
N LEU A 360 -4.48 -8.21 -11.51
CA LEU A 360 -4.32 -6.79 -11.76
C LEU A 360 -4.97 -6.38 -13.09
N PHE A 361 -4.74 -7.14 -14.17
CA PHE A 361 -5.35 -6.84 -15.47
C PHE A 361 -6.88 -6.98 -15.44
N ASP A 362 -7.39 -8.00 -14.76
CA ASP A 362 -8.84 -8.21 -14.62
C ASP A 362 -9.54 -7.03 -13.93
N ALA A 363 -8.86 -6.36 -13.00
CA ALA A 363 -9.37 -5.14 -12.37
C ALA A 363 -9.39 -3.93 -13.33
N VAL A 364 -8.40 -3.85 -14.23
CA VAL A 364 -8.25 -2.75 -15.19
C VAL A 364 -9.25 -2.87 -16.35
N LYS A 365 -9.42 -4.08 -16.91
CA LYS A 365 -10.18 -4.31 -18.15
C LYS A 365 -11.68 -3.96 -18.04
N VAL A 366 -12.21 -3.86 -16.82
CA VAL A 366 -13.63 -3.56 -16.57
C VAL A 366 -13.96 -2.10 -16.89
N HIS A 367 -13.08 -1.18 -16.48
CA HIS A 367 -13.31 0.26 -16.63
C HIS A 367 -12.44 0.90 -17.72
N HIS A 368 -11.37 0.23 -18.15
CA HIS A 368 -10.45 0.72 -19.16
C HIS A 368 -10.22 -0.32 -20.25
N ALA A 369 -10.21 0.12 -21.51
CA ALA A 369 -9.92 -0.73 -22.66
C ALA A 369 -8.41 -0.99 -22.84
N CYS A 370 -7.68 -1.26 -21.76
CA CYS A 370 -6.26 -1.59 -21.82
C CYS A 370 -6.06 -2.99 -22.39
N THR A 371 -4.91 -3.22 -23.03
CA THR A 371 -4.52 -4.55 -23.51
C THR A 371 -3.66 -5.26 -22.47
N GLN A 372 -3.93 -6.53 -22.20
CA GLN A 372 -3.10 -7.30 -21.27
C GLN A 372 -1.69 -7.44 -21.80
N VAL A 373 -0.71 -7.19 -20.93
CA VAL A 373 0.71 -7.38 -21.23
C VAL A 373 1.29 -8.52 -20.39
N PHE A 374 2.32 -9.17 -20.93
CA PHE A 374 2.91 -10.38 -20.36
C PHE A 374 4.42 -10.17 -20.23
N PRO A 375 4.91 -9.68 -19.07
CA PRO A 375 6.35 -9.46 -18.86
C PRO A 375 7.16 -10.77 -18.78
N TYR A 376 6.49 -11.88 -18.51
CA TYR A 376 7.07 -13.21 -18.46
C TYR A 376 6.39 -14.12 -19.48
N GLU A 377 7.05 -15.22 -19.83
CA GLU A 377 6.45 -16.28 -20.65
C GLU A 377 5.13 -16.73 -20.03
N ARG A 378 4.13 -17.01 -20.88
CA ARG A 378 2.85 -17.55 -20.44
C ARG A 378 3.08 -18.98 -19.94
N ASP A 379 2.42 -19.33 -18.85
CA ASP A 379 2.40 -20.72 -18.40
C ASP A 379 1.46 -21.50 -19.34
N ASP A 380 2.03 -22.44 -20.11
CA ASP A 380 1.32 -23.29 -21.07
C ASP A 380 0.27 -24.22 -20.42
#